data_AF-A0A3N7CM88-F1
#
_entry.id   AF-A0A3N7CM88-F1
#
_cell.length_a   1.000
_cell.length_b   1.000
_cell.length_c   1.000
_cell.angle_alpha   90.00
_cell.angle_beta   90.00
_cell.angle_gamma   90.00
#
_symmetry.space_group_name_H-M   'P 1'
#
loop_
_entity.id
_entity.type
_entity.pdbx_description
1 polymer ?
#
loop_
_entity_poly.entity_id
_entity_poly.type
_entity_poly.pdbx_seq_one_letter_code
_entity_poly.pdbx_strand_id
1 'polypeptide(L)'
;MKTFFVLLIWSQLLGCISASTKRGQNDALVAVHNIPKELSSENYTEREYFLINQNDTSGFSCILSENKISKYLSMRFEYSPDRKTATSFSLTDTSAVSEHKSIKKAYRELSYEEQHKELRSILNFISKDYKINRLKEIKMSMRSFKKLSLSITRKYLDQFGEKIDYKSNERLKKLIEESAFTADINKTLSFYSIVIDKISVLEFVYYSPQDDVIEEDIARGELGGKNRKHIIDGMIKFDVRALQFN
;
A
#
# COMPACT_ATOMS: atom_id res chain seq x y z
N MET A 1 4.82 45.56 -43.48
CA MET A 1 3.94 44.37 -43.53
C MET A 1 4.79 43.16 -43.19
N LYS A 2 4.91 42.84 -41.90
CA LYS A 2 4.18 41.79 -41.16
C LYS A 2 4.58 40.36 -41.59
N THR A 3 5.66 39.91 -40.96
CA THR A 3 6.08 38.54 -40.68
C THR A 3 5.04 37.81 -39.82
N PHE A 4 4.66 36.57 -40.15
CA PHE A 4 4.07 35.56 -39.23
C PHE A 4 4.38 34.16 -39.82
N PHE A 5 5.31 33.40 -39.24
CA PHE A 5 5.11 32.40 -38.17
C PHE A 5 4.10 31.30 -38.53
N VAL A 6 4.62 30.15 -38.96
CA VAL A 6 3.93 28.85 -38.84
C VAL A 6 4.77 28.01 -37.87
N LEU A 7 4.50 28.19 -36.57
CA LEU A 7 4.87 27.27 -35.51
C LEU A 7 3.72 26.28 -35.38
N LEU A 8 3.90 25.08 -35.92
CA LEU A 8 2.98 23.97 -35.71
C LEU A 8 3.21 23.43 -34.30
N ILE A 9 2.30 23.78 -33.41
CA ILE A 9 2.29 23.39 -32.00
C ILE A 9 2.09 21.89 -31.89
N TRP A 10 3.14 21.21 -31.44
CA TRP A 10 3.07 19.90 -30.80
C TRP A 10 2.27 20.02 -29.51
N SER A 11 1.06 19.45 -29.48
CA SER A 11 0.40 19.15 -28.22
C SER A 11 -0.44 17.90 -28.38
N GLN A 12 0.08 16.73 -28.02
CA GLN A 12 -0.69 15.63 -27.40
C GLN A 12 0.27 14.73 -26.61
N LEU A 13 -0.22 14.23 -25.46
CA LEU A 13 0.38 13.22 -24.57
C LEU A 13 1.46 13.70 -23.57
N LEU A 14 1.08 14.65 -22.72
CA LEU A 14 1.58 14.69 -21.34
C LEU A 14 0.49 14.10 -20.43
N GLY A 15 0.76 12.94 -19.84
CA GLY A 15 -0.04 12.41 -18.74
C GLY A 15 -0.09 13.48 -17.65
N CYS A 16 -1.29 14.01 -17.39
CA CYS A 16 -1.48 15.10 -16.44
C CYS A 16 -1.22 14.61 -15.01
N ILE A 17 -0.02 14.85 -14.50
CA ILE A 17 0.25 14.90 -13.07
C ILE A 17 -0.50 16.12 -12.53
N SER A 18 -1.68 15.91 -11.95
CA SER A 18 -2.45 16.99 -11.34
C SER A 18 -1.93 17.23 -9.92
N ALA A 19 -0.93 18.11 -9.78
CA ALA A 19 -0.44 18.56 -8.49
C ALA A 19 -1.25 19.79 -8.02
N SER A 20 -2.11 19.62 -7.01
CA SER A 20 -2.80 20.73 -6.35
C SER A 20 -1.85 21.42 -5.37
N THR A 21 -1.46 22.67 -5.64
CA THR A 21 -0.58 23.47 -4.78
C THR A 21 -1.38 24.49 -3.97
N LYS A 22 -1.36 24.37 -2.64
CA LYS A 22 -1.53 25.51 -1.73
C LYS A 22 -0.19 25.72 -1.05
N ARG A 23 0.39 26.91 -1.15
CA ARG A 23 1.67 27.27 -0.51
C ARG A 23 1.46 27.45 1.00
N GLY A 24 2.16 26.68 1.83
CA GLY A 24 2.44 27.08 3.21
C GLY A 24 2.34 26.00 4.28
N GLN A 25 2.80 24.78 4.03
CA GLN A 25 3.25 23.84 5.05
C GLN A 25 4.25 22.88 4.39
N ASN A 26 4.91 21.98 5.13
CA ASN A 26 5.65 20.89 4.50
C ASN A 26 4.63 19.99 3.77
N ASP A 27 4.24 20.39 2.56
CA ASP A 27 3.08 19.89 1.85
C ASP A 27 3.46 18.57 1.18
N ALA A 28 3.28 17.48 1.92
CA ALA A 28 3.28 16.15 1.34
C ALA A 28 2.12 16.09 0.31
N LEU A 29 2.45 15.82 -0.94
CA LEU A 29 1.50 15.72 -2.04
C LEU A 29 1.13 14.26 -2.26
N VAL A 30 -0.14 13.98 -2.53
CA VAL A 30 -0.54 12.65 -3.00
C VAL A 30 -0.36 12.60 -4.50
N ALA A 31 0.51 11.71 -4.97
CA ALA A 31 0.70 11.41 -6.38
C ALA A 31 -0.19 10.24 -6.80
N VAL A 32 -0.54 10.22 -8.09
CA VAL A 32 -1.39 9.19 -8.69
C VAL A 32 -0.71 8.62 -9.93
N HIS A 33 -0.58 7.31 -9.98
CA HIS A 33 -0.10 6.57 -11.14
C HIS A 33 -1.22 5.70 -11.69
N ASN A 34 -1.61 5.89 -12.96
CA ASN A 34 -2.57 5.01 -13.61
C ASN A 34 -1.86 3.72 -14.01
N ILE A 35 -2.35 2.58 -13.56
CA ILE A 35 -1.80 1.29 -13.96
C ILE A 35 -2.31 1.00 -15.40
N PRO A 36 -1.41 0.77 -16.37
CA PRO A 36 -1.79 0.52 -17.77
C PRO A 36 -2.77 -0.65 -17.92
N LYS A 37 -3.62 -0.59 -18.96
CA LYS A 37 -4.66 -1.62 -19.21
C LYS A 37 -4.05 -2.98 -19.55
N GLU A 38 -2.80 -3.00 -20.00
CA GLU A 38 -2.03 -4.20 -20.30
C GLU A 38 -1.63 -4.96 -19.04
N LEU A 39 -1.56 -4.26 -17.89
CA LEU A 39 -1.27 -4.82 -16.57
C LEU A 39 -2.54 -4.99 -15.71
N SER A 40 -3.58 -4.20 -16.01
CA SER A 40 -4.89 -4.33 -15.38
C SER A 40 -5.75 -5.39 -16.07
N SER A 41 -6.62 -6.03 -15.31
CA SER A 41 -7.69 -6.85 -15.90
C SER A 41 -8.63 -5.98 -16.76
N GLU A 42 -9.15 -6.51 -17.87
CA GLU A 42 -10.00 -5.78 -18.83
C GLU A 42 -11.21 -5.11 -18.18
N ASN A 43 -11.77 -5.74 -17.15
CA ASN A 43 -12.96 -5.28 -16.42
C ASN A 43 -12.65 -4.25 -15.32
N TYR A 44 -11.39 -3.87 -15.13
CA TYR A 44 -10.95 -3.01 -14.04
C TYR A 44 -10.21 -1.76 -14.54
N THR A 45 -10.25 -0.73 -13.72
CA THR A 45 -9.38 0.45 -13.81
C THR A 45 -8.62 0.54 -12.51
N GLU A 46 -7.30 0.57 -12.59
CA GLU A 46 -6.44 0.56 -11.40
C GLU A 46 -5.56 1.81 -11.32
N ARG A 47 -5.43 2.35 -10.12
CA ARG A 47 -4.61 3.53 -9.82
C ARG A 47 -3.84 3.31 -8.54
N GLU A 48 -2.55 3.59 -8.57
CA GLU A 48 -1.71 3.62 -7.38
C GLU A 48 -1.62 5.05 -6.83
N TYR A 49 -1.74 5.18 -5.51
CA TYR A 49 -1.65 6.43 -4.76
C TYR A 49 -0.54 6.32 -3.71
N PHE A 50 0.34 7.32 -3.66
CA PHE A 50 1.45 7.39 -2.70
C PHE A 50 1.80 8.84 -2.39
N LEU A 51 2.48 9.09 -1.28
CA LEU A 51 2.91 10.44 -0.93
C LEU A 51 4.26 10.78 -1.56
N ILE A 52 4.42 12.02 -1.99
CA ILE A 52 5.69 12.65 -2.33
C ILE A 52 5.92 13.79 -1.35
N ASN A 53 7.06 13.77 -0.67
CA ASN A 53 7.49 14.83 0.23
C ASN A 53 8.82 15.41 -0.26
N GLN A 54 8.76 16.61 -0.85
CA GLN A 54 9.89 17.33 -1.43
C GLN A 54 10.73 16.46 -2.38
N ASN A 55 11.76 15.77 -1.86
CA ASN A 55 12.72 14.97 -2.62
C ASN A 55 12.60 13.46 -2.37
N ASP A 56 11.62 13.03 -1.58
CA ASP A 56 11.40 11.63 -1.24
C ASP A 56 9.99 11.17 -1.63
N THR A 57 9.91 9.93 -2.10
CA THR A 57 8.65 9.27 -2.45
C THR A 57 8.40 8.22 -1.37
N SER A 58 7.17 8.11 -0.90
CA SER A 58 6.86 7.09 0.10
C SER A 58 7.03 5.69 -0.48
N GLY A 59 7.62 4.80 0.32
CA GLY A 59 7.61 3.36 0.06
C GLY A 59 6.20 2.76 0.22
N PHE A 60 5.34 3.40 1.00
CA PHE A 60 3.95 2.99 1.21
C PHE A 60 3.04 3.52 0.10
N SER A 61 2.18 2.65 -0.44
CA SER A 61 1.15 3.04 -1.40
C SER A 61 -0.15 2.26 -1.22
N CYS A 62 -1.17 2.78 -1.88
CA CYS A 62 -2.49 2.20 -1.97
C CYS A 62 -2.84 2.03 -3.45
N ILE A 63 -3.09 0.80 -3.90
CA ILE A 63 -3.64 0.52 -5.22
C ILE A 63 -5.15 0.40 -5.09
N LEU A 64 -5.88 1.25 -5.81
CA LEU A 64 -7.34 1.21 -5.91
C LEU A 64 -7.74 0.62 -7.25
N SER A 65 -8.55 -0.43 -7.23
CA SER A 65 -9.14 -1.06 -8.42
C SER A 65 -10.64 -0.81 -8.43
N GLU A 66 -11.16 -0.22 -9.51
CA GLU A 66 -12.60 -0.05 -9.74
C GLU A 66 -13.08 -1.05 -10.80
N ASN A 67 -14.08 -1.85 -10.47
CA ASN A 67 -14.79 -2.65 -11.47
C ASN A 67 -15.62 -1.75 -12.38
N LYS A 68 -15.39 -1.82 -13.69
CA LYS A 68 -16.03 -0.93 -14.68
C LYS A 68 -17.55 -1.08 -14.73
N ILE A 69 -18.07 -2.29 -14.47
CA ILE A 69 -19.48 -2.66 -14.57
C ILE A 69 -20.18 -2.42 -13.23
N SER A 70 -19.78 -3.15 -12.18
CA SER A 70 -20.44 -3.10 -10.87
C SER A 70 -20.14 -1.84 -10.09
N LYS A 71 -19.09 -1.12 -10.50
CA LYS A 71 -18.60 0.06 -9.80
C LYS A 71 -18.14 -0.31 -8.37
N TYR A 72 -17.86 -1.57 -8.04
CA TYR A 72 -17.23 -1.86 -6.75
C TYR A 72 -15.76 -1.46 -6.72
N LEU A 73 -15.30 -1.05 -5.54
CA LEU A 73 -13.90 -0.72 -5.29
C LEU A 73 -13.25 -1.86 -4.50
N SER A 74 -12.02 -2.18 -4.89
CA SER A 74 -11.09 -3.02 -4.12
C SER A 74 -9.82 -2.23 -3.87
N MET A 75 -9.18 -2.46 -2.74
CA MET A 75 -7.97 -1.74 -2.35
C MET A 75 -6.86 -2.70 -1.96
N ARG A 76 -5.61 -2.35 -2.28
CA ARG A 76 -4.44 -3.07 -1.84
C ARG A 76 -3.43 -2.12 -1.21
N PHE A 77 -2.91 -2.46 -0.04
CA PHE A 77 -1.79 -1.74 0.56
C PHE A 77 -0.48 -2.43 0.20
N GLU A 78 0.50 -1.63 -0.23
CA GLU A 78 1.82 -2.12 -0.61
C GLU A 78 2.91 -1.26 0.06
N TYR A 79 4.01 -1.92 0.41
CA TYR A 79 5.21 -1.25 0.89
C TYR A 79 6.39 -1.75 0.07
N SER A 80 7.07 -0.84 -0.61
CA SER A 80 8.32 -1.12 -1.33
C SER A 80 9.47 -0.42 -0.63
N PRO A 81 10.53 -1.14 -0.22
CA PRO A 81 11.76 -0.52 0.27
C PRO A 81 12.56 0.14 -0.86
N ASP A 82 12.29 -0.25 -2.12
CA ASP A 82 12.96 0.26 -3.31
C ASP A 82 12.21 1.41 -3.97
N ARG A 83 12.99 2.35 -4.53
CA ARG A 83 12.49 3.56 -5.19
C ARG A 83 11.44 3.25 -6.28
N LYS A 84 10.20 3.63 -6.02
CA LYS A 84 9.13 3.90 -6.99
C LYS A 84 9.48 5.17 -7.75
N THR A 85 10.15 5.01 -8.88
CA THR A 85 10.19 6.09 -9.87
C THR A 85 8.79 6.29 -10.44
N ALA A 86 8.31 7.52 -10.45
CA ALA A 86 7.19 7.91 -11.29
C ALA A 86 7.64 7.85 -12.76
N THR A 87 7.78 6.65 -13.32
CA THR A 87 8.07 6.48 -14.75
C THR A 87 6.78 6.72 -15.51
N SER A 88 6.69 7.86 -16.19
CA SER A 88 5.78 8.02 -17.31
C SER A 88 6.22 7.05 -18.40
N PHE A 89 5.61 5.87 -18.46
CA PHE A 89 5.84 4.97 -19.57
C PHE A 89 5.20 5.57 -20.83
N SER A 90 6.04 6.03 -21.76
CA SER A 90 5.63 6.25 -23.15
C SER A 90 5.90 4.95 -23.91
N LEU A 91 4.85 4.26 -24.34
CA LEU A 91 4.92 2.98 -25.07
C LEU A 91 5.70 3.06 -26.40
N THR A 92 6.01 4.26 -26.88
CA THR A 92 6.67 4.48 -28.17
C THR A 92 8.18 4.67 -28.09
N ASP A 93 8.77 4.70 -26.89
CA ASP A 93 10.19 4.97 -26.72
C ASP A 93 10.99 3.71 -26.43
N THR A 94 11.20 2.88 -27.45
CA THR A 94 12.05 1.67 -27.40
C THR A 94 13.52 2.00 -27.17
N SER A 95 13.92 3.27 -27.22
CA SER A 95 15.30 3.71 -27.01
C SER A 95 15.66 4.04 -25.56
N ALA A 96 14.69 4.10 -24.64
CA ALA A 96 14.91 4.40 -23.22
C ALA A 96 15.20 3.16 -22.34
N VAL A 97 15.27 1.96 -22.92
CA VAL A 97 15.48 0.68 -22.19
C VAL A 97 16.97 0.36 -21.99
N SER A 98 17.89 1.22 -22.44
CA SER A 98 19.32 1.08 -22.15
C SER A 98 19.71 1.81 -20.86
N GLU A 99 20.10 1.01 -19.86
CA GLU A 99 20.89 1.42 -18.69
C GLU A 99 20.27 2.45 -17.72
N HIS A 100 19.08 2.16 -17.20
CA HIS A 100 18.78 2.68 -15.85
C HIS A 100 19.48 1.79 -14.82
N LYS A 101 20.73 2.15 -14.47
CA LYS A 101 21.30 1.75 -13.17
C LYS A 101 20.31 2.24 -12.12
N SER A 102 19.56 1.33 -11.51
CA SER A 102 18.69 1.66 -10.39
C SER A 102 19.56 2.32 -9.33
N ILE A 103 19.45 3.63 -9.19
CA ILE A 103 20.04 4.32 -8.05
C ILE A 103 19.25 3.80 -6.86
N LYS A 104 19.77 2.76 -6.20
CA LYS A 104 19.29 2.21 -4.93
C LYS A 104 19.46 3.27 -3.84
N LYS A 105 18.69 4.34 -3.92
CA LYS A 105 18.51 5.24 -2.80
C LYS A 105 17.37 4.64 -2.00
N ALA A 106 17.71 3.99 -0.89
CA ALA A 106 16.73 3.47 0.05
C ALA A 106 15.79 4.60 0.45
N TYR A 107 14.49 4.31 0.44
CA TYR A 107 13.52 5.25 0.99
C TYR A 107 13.75 5.47 2.47
N ARG A 108 13.27 6.62 2.99
CA ARG A 108 13.09 6.74 4.43
C ARG A 108 12.16 5.62 4.87
N GLU A 109 12.66 4.77 5.77
CA GLU A 109 11.83 3.76 6.37
C GLU A 109 10.74 4.43 7.24
N LEU A 110 9.48 4.11 6.97
CA LEU A 110 8.36 4.73 7.67
C LEU A 110 8.07 3.99 8.97
N SER A 111 7.86 4.73 10.05
CA SER A 111 7.26 4.18 11.26
C SER A 111 5.79 3.80 11.01
N TYR A 112 5.25 2.92 11.87
CA TYR A 112 3.85 2.54 11.83
C TYR A 112 2.90 3.76 11.86
N GLU A 113 3.17 4.73 12.73
CA GLU A 113 2.37 5.95 12.86
C GLU A 113 2.41 6.82 11.59
N GLU A 114 3.58 6.88 10.93
CA GLU A 114 3.73 7.57 9.66
C GLU A 114 2.96 6.86 8.55
N GLN A 115 3.05 5.53 8.45
CA GLN A 115 2.25 4.76 7.48
C GLN A 115 0.75 4.97 7.69
N HIS A 116 0.27 4.99 8.94
CA HIS A 116 -1.12 5.30 9.23
C HIS A 116 -1.51 6.74 8.87
N LYS A 117 -0.63 7.71 9.10
CA LYS A 117 -0.86 9.10 8.69
C LYS A 117 -0.92 9.23 7.17
N GLU A 118 -0.04 8.56 6.47
CA GLU A 118 -0.03 8.51 5.01
C GLU A 118 -1.28 7.85 4.45
N LEU A 119 -1.71 6.71 5.01
CA LEU A 119 -2.98 6.07 4.65
C LEU A 119 -4.15 7.05 4.75
N ARG A 120 -4.26 7.80 5.85
CA ARG A 120 -5.32 8.81 6.02
C ARG A 120 -5.26 9.89 4.95
N SER A 121 -4.07 10.40 4.63
CA SER A 121 -3.88 11.40 3.57
C SER A 121 -4.31 10.86 2.20
N ILE A 122 -3.92 9.62 1.88
CA ILE A 122 -4.28 8.95 0.62
C ILE A 122 -5.80 8.74 0.53
N LEU A 123 -6.43 8.19 1.56
CA LEU A 123 -7.87 7.96 1.57
C LEU A 123 -8.66 9.27 1.45
N ASN A 124 -8.22 10.34 2.12
CA ASN A 124 -8.84 11.66 2.00
C ASN A 124 -8.70 12.24 0.58
N PHE A 125 -7.59 11.94 -0.11
CA PHE A 125 -7.43 12.29 -1.50
C PHE A 125 -8.36 11.48 -2.40
N ILE A 126 -8.36 10.14 -2.25
CA ILE A 126 -9.22 9.22 -3.01
C ILE A 126 -10.70 9.58 -2.87
N SER A 127 -11.16 10.01 -1.68
CA SER A 127 -12.57 10.32 -1.42
C SER A 127 -13.12 11.49 -2.24
N LYS A 128 -12.24 12.31 -2.84
CA LYS A 128 -12.66 13.42 -3.71
C LYS A 128 -13.15 12.92 -5.07
N ASP A 129 -12.55 11.84 -5.55
CA ASP A 129 -12.83 11.28 -6.89
C ASP A 129 -13.69 10.02 -6.83
N TYR A 130 -13.69 9.32 -5.69
CA TYR A 130 -14.38 8.05 -5.51
C TYR A 130 -15.30 8.06 -4.29
N LYS A 131 -16.47 7.46 -4.45
CA LYS A 131 -17.36 7.13 -3.34
C LYS A 131 -16.79 5.92 -2.58
N ILE A 132 -15.96 6.16 -1.57
CA ILE A 132 -15.23 5.11 -0.83
C ILE A 132 -16.19 4.08 -0.19
N ASN A 133 -17.43 4.46 0.13
CA ASN A 133 -18.44 3.50 0.62
C ASN A 133 -18.80 2.35 -0.36
N ARG A 134 -18.31 2.40 -1.61
CA ARG A 134 -18.36 1.29 -2.58
C ARG A 134 -17.22 0.27 -2.42
N LEU A 135 -16.29 0.50 -1.49
CA LEU A 135 -15.22 -0.43 -1.14
C LEU A 135 -15.81 -1.73 -0.58
N LYS A 136 -15.33 -2.85 -1.11
CA LYS A 136 -15.75 -4.20 -0.72
C LYS A 136 -14.65 -5.00 -0.07
N GLU A 137 -13.40 -4.75 -0.43
CA GLU A 137 -12.28 -5.46 0.15
C GLU A 137 -11.01 -4.60 0.20
N ILE A 138 -10.18 -4.91 1.20
CA ILE A 138 -8.81 -4.43 1.34
C ILE A 138 -7.90 -5.65 1.44
N LYS A 139 -6.80 -5.67 0.70
CA LYS A 139 -5.78 -6.73 0.71
C LYS A 139 -4.42 -6.17 1.05
N MET A 140 -3.59 -6.92 1.77
CA MET A 140 -2.21 -6.52 2.06
C MET A 140 -1.38 -7.70 2.55
N SER A 141 -0.07 -7.64 2.31
CA SER A 141 0.87 -8.48 3.07
C SER A 141 0.98 -7.93 4.50
N MET A 142 1.22 -8.80 5.49
CA MET A 142 1.51 -8.32 6.85
C MET A 142 2.74 -7.42 6.89
N ARG A 143 3.71 -7.60 5.97
CA ARG A 143 4.87 -6.70 5.86
C ARG A 143 4.56 -5.34 5.27
N SER A 144 3.41 -5.14 4.64
CA SER A 144 3.02 -3.83 4.11
C SER A 144 2.90 -2.77 5.20
N PHE A 145 2.70 -3.19 6.46
CA PHE A 145 2.78 -2.33 7.64
C PHE A 145 3.93 -2.74 8.55
N LYS A 146 4.72 -1.76 8.97
CA LYS A 146 5.90 -1.97 9.79
C LYS A 146 5.54 -2.68 11.09
N LYS A 147 6.29 -3.74 11.40
CA LYS A 147 6.18 -4.59 12.61
C LYS A 147 4.87 -5.37 12.78
N LEU A 148 3.92 -5.33 11.84
CA LEU A 148 2.70 -6.13 11.97
C LEU A 148 3.02 -7.63 11.96
N SER A 149 3.79 -8.11 10.98
CA SER A 149 4.22 -9.52 10.92
C SER A 149 4.96 -9.96 12.18
N LEU A 150 5.89 -9.14 12.68
CA LEU A 150 6.64 -9.41 13.91
C LEU A 150 5.74 -9.47 15.15
N SER A 151 4.81 -8.53 15.29
CA SER A 151 3.85 -8.48 16.41
C SER A 151 2.95 -9.72 16.44
N ILE A 152 2.40 -10.09 15.28
CA ILE A 152 1.55 -11.28 15.14
C ILE A 152 2.38 -12.55 15.38
N THR A 153 3.58 -12.64 14.84
CA THR A 153 4.51 -13.76 15.08
C THR A 153 4.77 -13.93 16.57
N ARG A 154 5.14 -12.87 17.28
CA ARG A 154 5.41 -12.92 18.71
C ARG A 154 4.20 -13.43 19.49
N LYS A 155 3.03 -12.85 19.26
CA LYS A 155 1.78 -13.29 19.92
C LYS A 155 1.47 -14.76 19.62
N TYR A 156 1.68 -15.20 18.38
CA TYR A 156 1.47 -16.59 17.99
C TYR A 156 2.41 -17.51 18.75
N LEU A 157 3.71 -17.23 18.74
CA LEU A 157 4.71 -18.04 19.43
C LEU A 157 4.47 -18.09 20.94
N ASP A 158 4.09 -16.96 21.55
CA ASP A 158 3.80 -16.88 22.98
C ASP A 158 2.57 -17.70 23.38
N GLN A 159 1.55 -17.80 22.50
CA GLN A 159 0.30 -18.54 22.80
C GLN A 159 0.30 -19.99 22.35
N PHE A 160 0.97 -20.31 21.23
CA PHE A 160 0.82 -21.60 20.54
C PHE A 160 2.15 -22.33 20.31
N GLY A 161 3.29 -21.69 20.63
CA GLY A 161 4.62 -22.21 20.33
C GLY A 161 4.96 -22.15 18.84
N GLU A 162 6.02 -22.87 18.45
CA GLU A 162 6.57 -22.82 17.07
C GLU A 162 5.84 -23.72 16.08
N LYS A 163 4.85 -24.51 16.53
CA LYS A 163 4.17 -25.48 15.66
C LYS A 163 3.12 -24.78 14.79
N ILE A 164 3.29 -24.93 13.48
CA ILE A 164 2.28 -24.59 12.47
C ILE A 164 1.51 -25.86 12.11
N ASP A 165 0.19 -25.79 12.16
CA ASP A 165 -0.73 -26.88 11.83
C ASP A 165 -1.97 -26.35 11.08
N TYR A 166 -2.94 -27.24 10.80
CA TYR A 166 -4.15 -26.86 10.07
C TYR A 166 -5.02 -25.80 10.79
N LYS A 167 -4.84 -25.59 12.10
CA LYS A 167 -5.54 -24.55 12.88
C LYS A 167 -4.80 -23.22 12.88
N SER A 168 -3.58 -23.14 12.34
CA SER A 168 -2.78 -21.92 12.34
C SER A 168 -3.46 -20.77 11.62
N ASN A 169 -4.21 -21.02 10.54
CA ASN A 169 -4.98 -19.98 9.85
C ASN A 169 -6.02 -19.30 10.77
N GLU A 170 -6.84 -20.09 11.46
CA GLU A 170 -7.85 -19.53 12.38
C GLU A 170 -7.20 -18.84 13.59
N ARG A 171 -6.08 -19.38 14.10
CA ARG A 171 -5.30 -18.75 15.18
C ARG A 171 -4.74 -17.39 14.74
N LEU A 172 -4.14 -17.31 13.55
CA LEU A 172 -3.60 -16.08 13.01
C LEU A 172 -4.69 -15.05 12.75
N LYS A 173 -5.80 -15.48 12.14
CA LYS A 173 -6.98 -14.64 11.93
C LYS A 173 -7.44 -14.01 13.24
N LYS A 174 -7.59 -14.79 14.31
CA LYS A 174 -7.99 -14.29 15.63
C LYS A 174 -6.98 -13.27 16.19
N LEU A 175 -5.68 -13.55 16.09
CA LEU A 175 -4.64 -12.63 16.55
C LEU A 175 -4.63 -11.30 15.79
N ILE A 176 -4.94 -11.34 14.49
CA ILE A 176 -5.08 -10.15 13.65
C ILE A 176 -6.35 -9.39 14.04
N GLU A 177 -7.49 -10.07 14.15
CA GLU A 177 -8.77 -9.49 14.60
C GLU A 177 -8.63 -8.73 15.93
N GLU A 178 -7.88 -9.29 16.88
CA GLU A 178 -7.63 -8.71 18.21
C GLU A 178 -6.44 -7.73 18.25
N SER A 179 -5.83 -7.40 17.10
CA SER A 179 -4.66 -6.52 17.04
C SER A 179 -5.03 -5.04 17.10
N ALA A 180 -4.12 -4.22 17.64
CA ALA A 180 -4.23 -2.76 17.57
C ALA A 180 -4.31 -2.26 16.11
N PHE A 181 -3.62 -2.95 15.20
CA PHE A 181 -3.69 -2.67 13.77
C PHE A 181 -5.12 -2.74 13.22
N THR A 182 -5.85 -3.82 13.49
CA THR A 182 -7.25 -3.93 13.04
C THR A 182 -8.12 -2.84 13.64
N ALA A 183 -7.93 -2.49 14.91
CA ALA A 183 -8.64 -1.38 15.54
C ALA A 183 -8.34 -0.04 14.85
N ASP A 184 -7.08 0.24 14.53
CA ASP A 184 -6.65 1.47 13.86
C ASP A 184 -7.15 1.58 12.41
N ILE A 185 -7.15 0.47 11.66
CA ILE A 185 -7.73 0.43 10.32
C ILE A 185 -9.23 0.66 10.40
N ASN A 186 -9.95 -0.01 11.31
CA ASN A 186 -11.40 0.18 11.45
C ASN A 186 -11.74 1.63 11.85
N LYS A 187 -10.95 2.23 12.74
CA LYS A 187 -11.04 3.66 13.10
C LYS A 187 -10.77 4.59 11.91
N THR A 188 -9.85 4.22 11.03
CA THR A 188 -9.56 5.00 9.82
C THR A 188 -10.70 4.90 8.81
N LEU A 189 -11.30 3.72 8.66
CA LEU A 189 -12.41 3.47 7.73
C LEU A 189 -13.74 4.07 8.20
N SER A 190 -13.94 4.22 9.51
CA SER A 190 -15.19 4.76 10.07
C SER A 190 -15.47 6.20 9.64
N PHE A 191 -14.43 7.00 9.35
CA PHE A 191 -14.58 8.34 8.75
C PHE A 191 -15.30 8.33 7.39
N TYR A 192 -15.30 7.18 6.70
CA TYR A 192 -15.96 6.97 5.42
C TYR A 192 -17.22 6.11 5.55
N SER A 193 -17.72 5.92 6.78
CA SER A 193 -18.87 5.05 7.09
C SER A 193 -18.67 3.61 6.62
N ILE A 194 -17.46 3.08 6.78
CA ILE A 194 -17.10 1.71 6.42
C ILE A 194 -16.64 0.98 7.66
N VAL A 195 -17.02 -0.29 7.78
CA VAL A 195 -16.55 -1.20 8.82
C VAL A 195 -15.96 -2.45 8.21
N ILE A 196 -14.98 -3.02 8.91
CA ILE A 196 -14.49 -4.38 8.61
C ILE A 196 -15.57 -5.37 9.03
N ASP A 197 -16.01 -6.19 8.09
CA ASP A 197 -17.03 -7.22 8.30
C ASP A 197 -16.41 -8.58 8.59
N LYS A 198 -15.35 -8.93 7.86
CA LYS A 198 -14.66 -10.20 8.00
C LYS A 198 -13.17 -10.06 7.69
N ILE A 199 -12.35 -10.79 8.44
CA ILE A 199 -10.92 -10.94 8.20
C ILE A 199 -10.64 -12.37 7.73
N SER A 200 -9.82 -12.49 6.69
CA SER A 200 -9.34 -13.76 6.16
C SER A 200 -7.82 -13.73 6.00
N VAL A 201 -7.16 -14.81 6.41
CA VAL A 201 -5.76 -15.08 6.06
C VAL A 201 -5.80 -15.95 4.81
N LEU A 202 -5.39 -15.40 3.67
CA LEU A 202 -5.46 -16.11 2.39
C LEU A 202 -4.34 -17.14 2.30
N GLU A 203 -3.12 -16.70 2.58
CA GLU A 203 -1.90 -17.50 2.55
C GLU A 203 -0.96 -16.96 3.62
N PHE A 204 -0.17 -17.85 4.23
CA PHE A 204 0.93 -17.44 5.09
C PHE A 204 2.16 -18.33 4.89
N VAL A 205 3.31 -17.73 5.15
CA VAL A 205 4.63 -18.37 5.14
C VAL A 205 5.22 -18.28 6.54
N TYR A 206 5.89 -19.36 6.94
CA TYR A 206 6.68 -19.42 8.15
C TYR A 206 8.12 -19.66 7.74
N TYR A 207 8.96 -18.63 7.86
CA TYR A 207 10.31 -18.65 7.32
C TYR A 207 11.29 -18.05 8.32
N SER A 208 12.54 -18.53 8.28
CA SER A 208 13.66 -17.84 8.91
C SER A 208 14.17 -16.80 7.91
N PRO A 209 14.23 -15.50 8.25
CA PRO A 209 14.88 -14.54 7.37
C PRO A 209 16.34 -14.94 7.20
N GLN A 210 16.79 -14.99 5.95
CA GLN A 210 18.20 -15.05 5.61
C GLN A 210 18.63 -13.60 5.32
N ASP A 211 19.71 -13.16 5.98
CA ASP A 211 20.41 -11.86 5.87
C ASP A 211 19.84 -10.61 6.60
N ASP A 212 20.78 -9.91 7.26
CA ASP A 212 20.92 -8.62 7.95
C ASP A 212 19.73 -7.64 8.14
N VAL A 213 18.74 -7.61 7.25
CA VAL A 213 17.69 -6.55 7.24
C VAL A 213 16.69 -6.71 8.39
N ILE A 214 16.45 -7.95 8.83
CA ILE A 214 15.60 -8.23 9.99
C ILE A 214 16.43 -8.67 11.20
N GLU A 215 17.73 -8.91 11.00
CA GLU A 215 18.64 -9.22 12.11
C GLU A 215 18.72 -8.07 13.11
N GLU A 216 18.64 -6.80 12.70
CA GLU A 216 18.62 -5.71 13.69
C GLU A 216 17.38 -5.72 14.59
N ASP A 217 16.17 -5.90 14.05
CA ASP A 217 14.94 -5.93 14.86
C ASP A 217 14.82 -7.23 15.67
N ILE A 218 15.32 -8.36 15.15
CA ILE A 218 15.43 -9.63 15.89
C ILE A 218 16.50 -9.53 16.99
N ALA A 219 17.67 -8.93 16.70
CA ALA A 219 18.79 -8.75 17.62
C ALA A 219 18.47 -7.73 18.72
N ARG A 220 17.64 -6.72 18.44
CA ARG A 220 17.06 -5.82 19.44
C ARG A 220 16.04 -6.50 20.36
N GLY A 221 15.79 -7.80 20.18
CA GLY A 221 14.99 -8.61 21.09
C GLY A 221 13.48 -8.46 20.90
N GLU A 222 13.02 -7.91 19.77
CA GLU A 222 11.59 -7.63 19.56
C GLU A 222 10.73 -8.90 19.51
N LEU A 223 11.32 -10.05 19.13
CA LEU A 223 10.69 -11.38 19.16
C LEU A 223 10.73 -12.08 20.53
N GLY A 224 11.37 -11.49 21.56
CA GLY A 224 11.30 -11.99 22.94
C GLY A 224 12.24 -13.15 23.28
N GLY A 225 13.39 -13.28 22.61
CA GLY A 225 14.46 -14.21 22.98
C GLY A 225 15.47 -14.42 21.86
N LYS A 226 16.76 -14.59 22.21
CA LYS A 226 17.90 -14.72 21.26
C LYS A 226 17.79 -15.85 20.23
N ASN A 227 16.78 -16.73 20.33
CA ASN A 227 16.65 -17.95 19.50
C ASN A 227 15.39 -17.99 18.62
N ARG A 228 14.49 -17.01 18.68
CA ARG A 228 13.29 -17.01 17.83
C ARG A 228 13.65 -16.41 16.46
N LYS A 229 13.94 -17.29 15.52
CA LYS A 229 14.41 -16.92 14.16
C LYS A 229 13.32 -16.92 13.10
N HIS A 230 12.10 -17.35 13.39
CA HIS A 230 11.07 -17.49 12.36
C HIS A 230 10.05 -16.35 12.41
N ILE A 231 9.57 -15.95 11.23
CA ILE A 231 8.55 -14.92 11.03
C ILE A 231 7.36 -15.57 10.32
N ILE A 232 6.17 -15.29 10.85
CA ILE A 232 4.90 -15.53 10.16
C ILE A 232 4.56 -14.26 9.38
N ASP A 233 4.40 -14.42 8.08
CA ASP A 233 3.92 -13.37 7.18
C ASP A 233 2.91 -13.96 6.21
N GLY A 234 2.06 -13.15 5.62
CA GLY A 234 1.03 -13.64 4.73
C GLY A 234 0.16 -12.54 4.16
N MET A 235 -0.72 -12.93 3.25
CA MET A 235 -1.71 -12.05 2.66
C MET A 235 -2.97 -12.04 3.54
N ILE A 236 -3.30 -10.87 4.07
CA ILE A 236 -4.54 -10.62 4.80
C ILE A 236 -5.53 -9.97 3.84
N LYS A 237 -6.78 -10.41 3.96
CA LYS A 237 -7.94 -9.78 3.31
C LYS A 237 -8.94 -9.31 4.36
N PHE A 238 -9.35 -8.06 4.26
CA PHE A 238 -10.48 -7.48 4.98
C PHE A 238 -11.65 -7.37 4.00
N ASP A 239 -12.72 -8.12 4.22
CA ASP A 239 -14.01 -7.80 3.61
C ASP A 239 -14.62 -6.65 4.40
N VAL A 240 -15.07 -5.61 3.69
CA VAL A 240 -15.60 -4.40 4.31
C VAL A 240 -17.00 -4.09 3.77
N ARG A 241 -17.79 -3.40 4.58
CA ARG A 241 -19.13 -2.96 4.17
C ARG A 241 -19.41 -1.53 4.62
N ALA A 242 -20.25 -0.85 3.86
CA ALA A 242 -20.79 0.44 4.26
C ALA A 242 -21.76 0.26 5.44
N LEU A 243 -21.72 1.19 6.38
CA LEU A 243 -22.77 1.36 7.37
C LEU A 243 -24.00 1.93 6.68
N GLN A 244 -25.11 1.20 6.76
CA GLN A 244 -26.41 1.74 6.41
C GLN A 244 -26.92 2.50 7.64
N PHE A 245 -27.01 3.83 7.54
CA PHE A 245 -27.78 4.60 8.51
C PHE A 245 -29.25 4.42 8.13
N ASN A 246 -29.99 3.67 8.94
CA ASN A 246 -31.45 3.56 8.86
C ASN A 246 -32.10 4.85 9.35
#